data_AF-A0A7X8J2N6-F1
#
_entry.id   AF-A0A7X8J2N6-F1
#
_cell.length_a   1.000
_cell.length_b   1.000
_cell.length_c   1.000
_cell.angle_alpha   90.00
_cell.angle_beta   90.00
_cell.angle_gamma   90.00
#
_symmetry.space_group_name_H-M   'P 1'
#
loop_
_entity.id
_entity.type
_entity.pdbx_description
1 polymer ?
#
loop_
_entity_poly.entity_id
_entity_poly.type
_entity_poly.pdbx_seq_one_letter_code
_entity_poly.pdbx_strand_id
1 'polypeptide(L)'
;MNRFIGSKTLRKIFIYVVTTALIMVLSISSILYTDYEKIGLKTVNDYNIRYLGQVSYHISFMLDSVFEYSVMQYSDPDIQKFMHTTETGDVAYFNYIRSIGRLQNTLLVSPMIHSVVLYNVHTDRAYSTSPVEGKQDEQLNDIFKKRKNVDILKPIPRIINNDVYIRDRAS
;
A
#
# COMPACT_ATOMS: atom_id res chain seq x y z
N MET A 1 41.80 57.23 49.35
CA MET A 1 42.76 56.09 49.32
C MET A 1 42.35 55.12 48.20
N ASN A 2 42.64 55.47 46.94
CA ASN A 2 42.30 54.65 45.77
C ASN A 2 43.48 53.72 45.46
N ARG A 3 43.43 52.47 45.93
CA ARG A 3 44.34 51.43 45.45
C ARG A 3 43.88 50.99 44.07
N PHE A 4 44.60 51.46 43.04
CA PHE A 4 44.50 50.97 41.67
C PHE A 4 44.67 49.44 41.69
N ILE A 5 43.58 48.71 41.49
CA ILE A 5 43.60 47.26 41.32
C ILE A 5 44.40 47.00 40.03
N GLY A 6 45.60 46.44 40.16
CA GLY A 6 46.51 46.25 39.03
C GLY A 6 45.85 45.46 37.89
N SER A 7 46.11 45.87 36.64
CA SER A 7 45.52 45.30 35.41
C SER A 7 45.59 43.76 35.33
N LYS A 8 46.61 43.16 35.96
CA LYS A 8 46.81 41.70 36.03
C LYS A 8 45.73 40.98 36.85
N THR A 9 45.20 41.60 37.91
CA THR A 9 44.18 40.99 38.78
C THR A 9 42.81 41.02 38.12
N LEU A 10 42.44 42.15 37.49
CA LEU A 10 41.22 42.26 36.68
C LEU A 10 41.23 41.27 35.51
N ARG A 11 42.39 41.10 34.83
CA ARG A 11 42.53 40.11 33.75
C ARG A 11 42.31 38.67 34.23
N LYS A 12 42.82 38.31 35.42
CA LYS A 12 42.60 36.97 35.99
C LYS A 12 41.13 36.73 36.33
N ILE A 13 40.45 37.69 36.96
CA ILE A 13 39.02 37.60 37.27
C ILE A 13 38.19 37.43 35.99
N PHE A 14 38.49 38.24 34.97
CA PHE A 14 37.81 38.14 33.68
C PHE A 14 37.98 36.76 33.03
N ILE A 15 39.21 36.21 33.03
CA ILE A 15 39.47 34.87 32.54
C ILE A 15 38.66 33.84 33.33
N TYR A 16 38.64 33.89 34.67
CA TYR A 16 37.85 32.95 35.47
C TYR A 16 36.36 32.98 35.13
N VAL A 17 35.77 34.18 35.02
CA VAL A 17 34.34 34.34 34.68
C VAL A 17 34.04 33.79 33.29
N VAL A 18 34.89 34.06 32.30
CA VAL A 18 34.72 33.53 30.94
C VAL A 18 34.86 32.01 30.93
N THR A 19 35.83 31.46 31.67
CA THR A 19 36.07 30.02 31.72
C THR A 19 34.92 29.27 32.37
N THR A 20 34.38 29.78 33.49
CA THR A 20 33.23 29.16 34.16
C THR A 20 31.96 29.26 33.31
N ALA A 21 31.73 30.38 32.62
CA ALA A 21 30.63 30.51 31.67
C ALA A 21 30.75 29.50 30.51
N LEU A 22 31.96 29.31 29.97
CA LEU A 22 32.23 28.32 28.91
C LEU A 22 31.95 26.88 29.38
N ILE A 23 32.43 26.52 30.58
CA ILE A 23 32.19 25.19 31.15
C ILE A 23 30.69 24.95 31.36
N MET A 24 29.94 25.96 31.82
CA MET A 24 28.50 25.85 32.00
C MET A 24 27.78 25.59 30.67
N VAL A 25 28.09 26.37 29.63
CA VAL A 25 27.49 26.20 28.30
C VAL A 25 27.81 24.83 27.70
N LEU A 26 29.06 24.38 27.78
CA LEU A 26 29.48 23.08 27.27
C LEU A 26 28.78 21.93 28.00
N SER A 27 28.66 22.02 29.32
CA SER A 27 27.99 20.99 30.12
C SER A 27 26.51 20.87 29.74
N ILE A 28 25.81 22.00 29.65
CA ILE A 28 24.40 22.02 29.25
C ILE A 28 24.23 21.51 27.82
N SER A 29 25.07 21.97 26.88
CA SER A 29 25.02 21.53 25.49
C SER A 29 25.25 20.02 25.35
N SER A 30 26.15 19.45 26.14
CA SER A 30 26.42 18.01 26.09
C SER A 30 25.24 17.19 26.60
N ILE A 31 24.63 17.60 27.71
CA ILE A 31 23.44 16.93 28.27
C ILE A 31 22.28 17.01 27.27
N LEU A 32 22.05 18.20 26.72
CA LEU A 32 21.00 18.43 25.73
C LEU A 32 21.19 17.54 24.51
N TYR A 33 22.41 17.47 23.98
CA TYR A 33 22.72 16.66 22.80
C TYR A 33 22.41 15.19 23.03
N THR A 34 22.85 14.62 24.16
CA THR A 34 22.60 13.20 24.48
C THR A 34 21.11 12.90 24.66
N ASP A 35 20.36 13.81 25.28
CA ASP A 35 18.92 13.65 25.46
C ASP A 35 18.17 13.78 24.13
N TYR A 36 18.54 14.76 23.30
CA TYR A 36 17.95 14.94 21.97
C TYR A 36 18.22 13.74 21.05
N GLU A 37 19.42 13.16 21.08
CA GLU A 37 19.75 11.98 20.30
C GLU A 37 18.88 10.79 20.71
N LYS A 38 18.77 10.54 22.02
CA LYS A 38 17.96 9.44 22.57
C LYS A 38 16.47 9.61 22.27
N ILE A 39 15.95 10.81 22.45
CA ILE A 39 14.54 11.13 22.15
C ILE A 39 14.30 11.02 20.65
N GLY A 40 15.17 11.60 19.81
CA GLY A 40 15.06 11.56 18.36
C GLY A 40 15.03 10.14 17.82
N LEU A 41 15.98 9.29 18.24
CA LEU A 41 16.02 7.87 17.85
C LEU A 41 14.76 7.12 18.29
N LYS A 42 14.32 7.32 19.53
CA LYS A 42 13.08 6.70 20.04
C LYS A 42 11.87 7.16 19.22
N THR A 43 11.75 8.45 18.97
CA THR A 43 10.65 9.03 18.22
C THR A 43 10.60 8.48 16.80
N VAL A 44 11.73 8.45 16.09
CA VAL A 44 11.81 7.87 14.73
C VAL A 44 11.41 6.39 14.73
N ASN A 45 11.90 5.62 15.70
CA ASN A 45 11.54 4.22 15.83
C ASN A 45 10.03 4.02 16.11
N ASP A 46 9.47 4.79 17.04
CA ASP A 46 8.04 4.74 17.36
C ASP A 46 7.18 5.14 16.15
N TYR A 47 7.60 6.14 15.38
CA TYR A 47 6.95 6.51 14.12
C TYR A 47 7.00 5.38 13.10
N ASN A 48 8.16 4.75 12.90
CA ASN A 48 8.30 3.63 11.97
C ASN A 48 7.41 2.43 12.36
N ILE A 49 7.36 2.08 13.65
CA ILE A 49 6.49 1.00 14.14
C ILE A 49 5.02 1.34 13.90
N ARG A 50 4.61 2.57 14.22
CA ARG A 50 3.22 3.02 13.98
C ARG A 50 2.86 3.02 12.51
N TYR A 51 3.76 3.52 11.66
CA TYR A 51 3.56 3.55 10.22
C TYR A 51 3.45 2.13 9.65
N LEU A 52 4.35 1.23 10.05
CA LEU A 52 4.29 -0.17 9.63
C LEU A 52 3.00 -0.85 10.12
N GLY A 53 2.55 -0.54 11.33
CA GLY A 53 1.27 -1.02 11.86
C GLY A 53 0.08 -0.53 11.03
N GLN A 54 0.07 0.74 10.61
CA GLN A 54 -0.96 1.28 9.71
C GLN A 54 -0.93 0.60 8.35
N VAL A 55 0.25 0.44 7.74
CA VAL A 55 0.40 -0.27 6.45
C VAL A 55 -0.10 -1.70 6.56
N SER A 56 0.28 -2.42 7.61
CA SER A 56 -0.20 -3.79 7.86
C SER A 56 -1.71 -3.84 8.01
N TYR A 57 -2.31 -2.91 8.76
CA TYR A 57 -3.76 -2.81 8.91
C TYR A 57 -4.45 -2.56 7.57
N HIS A 58 -3.95 -1.63 6.76
CA HIS A 58 -4.51 -1.33 5.44
C HIS A 58 -4.41 -2.53 4.50
N ILE A 59 -3.30 -3.29 4.51
CA ILE A 59 -3.16 -4.51 3.72
C ILE A 59 -4.19 -5.56 4.16
N SER A 60 -4.33 -5.80 5.47
CA SER A 60 -5.33 -6.75 5.98
C SER A 60 -6.75 -6.33 5.59
N PHE A 61 -7.10 -5.06 5.75
CA PHE A 61 -8.40 -4.53 5.36
C PHE A 61 -8.68 -4.67 3.86
N MET A 62 -7.67 -4.46 3.01
CA MET A 62 -7.77 -4.70 1.57
C MET A 62 -8.07 -6.17 1.28
N LEU A 63 -7.37 -7.10 1.94
CA LEU A 63 -7.55 -8.53 1.75
C LEU A 63 -8.95 -8.99 2.20
N ASP A 64 -9.42 -8.51 3.35
CA ASP A 64 -10.76 -8.81 3.86
C ASP A 64 -11.83 -8.29 2.89
N SER A 65 -11.66 -7.06 2.38
CA SER A 65 -12.58 -6.46 1.40
C SER A 65 -12.63 -7.25 0.08
N VAL A 66 -11.48 -7.69 -0.43
CA VAL A 66 -11.39 -8.52 -1.64
C VAL A 66 -12.01 -9.90 -1.41
N PHE A 67 -11.82 -10.48 -0.22
CA PHE A 67 -12.43 -11.75 0.16
C PHE A 67 -13.96 -11.64 0.18
N GLU A 68 -14.52 -10.66 0.89
CA GLU A 68 -15.96 -10.42 0.96
C GLU A 68 -16.55 -10.15 -0.42
N TYR A 69 -15.88 -9.32 -1.23
CA TYR A 69 -16.29 -9.07 -2.61
C TYR A 69 -16.33 -10.35 -3.44
N SER A 70 -15.28 -11.19 -3.34
CA SER A 70 -15.20 -12.44 -4.10
C SER A 70 -16.29 -13.42 -3.70
N VAL A 71 -16.59 -13.54 -2.40
CA VAL A 71 -17.67 -14.40 -1.88
C VAL A 71 -19.05 -13.88 -2.32
N MET A 72 -19.27 -12.58 -2.25
CA MET A 72 -20.51 -11.94 -2.72
C MET A 72 -20.73 -12.19 -4.21
N GLN A 73 -19.69 -11.97 -5.03
CA GLN A 73 -19.79 -12.14 -6.47
C GLN A 73 -19.92 -13.61 -6.88
N TYR A 74 -19.26 -14.52 -6.18
CA TYR A 74 -19.42 -15.97 -6.41
C TYR A 74 -20.83 -16.45 -6.04
N SER A 75 -21.47 -15.80 -5.08
CA SER A 75 -22.84 -16.12 -4.64
C SER A 75 -23.92 -15.49 -5.52
N ASP A 76 -23.56 -14.56 -6.41
CA ASP A 76 -24.50 -13.90 -7.32
C ASP A 76 -25.00 -14.88 -8.40
N PRO A 77 -26.32 -15.12 -8.51
CA PRO A 77 -26.90 -16.05 -9.49
C PRO A 77 -26.57 -15.72 -10.95
N ASP A 78 -26.47 -14.44 -11.32
CA ASP A 78 -26.14 -14.03 -12.68
C ASP A 78 -24.68 -14.35 -13.04
N ILE A 79 -23.80 -14.34 -12.03
CA ILE A 79 -22.38 -14.67 -12.20
C ILE A 79 -22.18 -16.16 -12.21
N GLN A 80 -22.86 -16.90 -11.34
CA GLN A 80 -22.85 -18.36 -11.38
C GLN A 80 -23.36 -18.87 -12.73
N LYS A 81 -24.49 -18.33 -13.20
CA LYS A 81 -25.03 -18.68 -14.52
C LYS A 81 -24.01 -18.40 -15.62
N PHE A 82 -23.24 -17.31 -15.51
CA PHE A 82 -22.20 -16.97 -16.47
C PHE A 82 -20.97 -17.89 -16.40
N MET A 83 -20.46 -18.19 -15.20
CA MET A 83 -19.30 -19.07 -14.98
C MET A 83 -19.55 -20.51 -15.45
N HIS A 84 -20.80 -20.98 -15.35
CA HIS A 84 -21.20 -22.33 -15.70
C HIS A 84 -21.97 -22.44 -17.01
N THR A 85 -22.13 -21.35 -17.77
CA THR A 85 -22.86 -21.43 -19.04
C THR A 85 -22.08 -22.27 -20.05
N THR A 86 -22.79 -23.17 -20.71
CA THR A 86 -22.34 -23.90 -21.91
C THR A 86 -22.97 -23.31 -23.17
N GLU A 87 -23.85 -22.31 -23.03
CA GLU A 87 -24.51 -21.65 -24.15
C GLU A 87 -23.48 -20.87 -24.97
N THR A 88 -23.59 -20.95 -26.29
CA THR A 88 -22.74 -20.23 -27.24
C THR A 88 -23.64 -19.44 -28.20
N GLY A 89 -23.18 -18.25 -28.64
CA GLY A 89 -23.95 -17.35 -29.51
C GLY A 89 -24.51 -16.10 -28.79
N ASP A 90 -25.56 -15.50 -29.33
CA ASP A 90 -26.09 -14.19 -28.91
C ASP A 90 -26.63 -14.19 -27.47
N VAL A 91 -27.20 -15.30 -27.01
CA VAL A 91 -27.70 -15.45 -25.64
C VAL A 91 -26.56 -15.40 -24.62
N ALA A 92 -25.42 -16.01 -24.95
CA ALA A 92 -24.22 -15.95 -24.12
C ALA A 92 -23.63 -14.52 -24.08
N TYR A 93 -23.68 -13.81 -25.22
CA TYR A 93 -23.23 -12.42 -25.30
C TYR A 93 -24.13 -11.47 -24.50
N PHE A 94 -25.45 -11.65 -24.54
CA PHE A 94 -26.37 -10.85 -23.74
C PHE A 94 -26.21 -11.10 -22.24
N ASN A 95 -26.06 -12.37 -21.83
CA ASN A 95 -25.73 -12.72 -20.45
C ASN A 95 -24.39 -12.11 -20.01
N TYR A 96 -23.39 -12.10 -20.89
CA TYR A 96 -22.11 -11.44 -20.66
C TYR A 96 -22.25 -9.94 -20.37
N ILE A 97 -22.91 -9.18 -21.25
CA ILE A 97 -23.07 -7.72 -21.08
C ILE A 97 -23.78 -7.41 -19.76
N ARG A 98 -24.81 -8.19 -19.43
CA ARG A 98 -25.55 -8.04 -18.18
C ARG A 98 -24.65 -8.33 -16.97
N SER A 99 -23.92 -9.44 -16.96
CA SER A 99 -23.04 -9.82 -15.84
C SER A 99 -21.89 -8.82 -15.67
N ILE A 100 -21.21 -8.42 -16.74
CA ILE A 100 -20.14 -7.42 -16.67
C ILE A 100 -20.66 -6.04 -16.24
N GLY A 101 -21.81 -5.61 -16.75
CA GLY A 101 -22.42 -4.35 -16.31
C GLY A 101 -22.71 -4.34 -14.81
N ARG A 102 -23.14 -5.48 -14.24
CA ARG A 102 -23.29 -5.63 -12.78
C ARG A 102 -21.94 -5.58 -12.07
N LEU A 103 -20.92 -6.30 -12.55
CA LEU A 103 -19.58 -6.24 -11.96
C LEU A 103 -19.01 -4.82 -11.96
N GLN A 104 -19.14 -4.09 -13.08
CA GLN A 104 -18.67 -2.72 -13.20
C GLN A 104 -19.38 -1.80 -12.19
N ASN A 105 -20.70 -1.93 -12.03
CA ASN A 105 -21.44 -1.17 -11.03
C ASN A 105 -20.99 -1.50 -9.60
N THR A 106 -20.72 -2.77 -9.29
CA THR A 106 -20.18 -3.16 -7.97
C THR A 106 -18.71 -2.73 -7.78
N LEU A 107 -17.94 -2.61 -8.87
CA LEU A 107 -16.56 -2.12 -8.83
C LEU A 107 -16.52 -0.62 -8.51
N LEU A 108 -17.47 0.17 -9.01
CA LEU A 108 -17.57 1.61 -8.71
C LEU A 108 -17.73 1.90 -7.21
N VAL A 109 -18.27 0.96 -6.43
CA VAL A 109 -18.42 1.11 -4.98
C VAL A 109 -17.24 0.54 -4.18
N SER A 110 -16.30 -0.16 -4.83
CA SER A 110 -15.12 -0.76 -4.19
C SER A 110 -13.83 -0.14 -4.72
N PRO A 111 -13.37 0.99 -4.16
CA PRO A 111 -12.21 1.74 -4.67
C PRO A 111 -10.88 0.97 -4.55
N MET A 112 -10.86 -0.16 -3.85
CA MET A 112 -9.68 -1.01 -3.67
C MET A 112 -9.49 -2.03 -4.80
N ILE A 113 -10.52 -2.24 -5.63
CA ILE A 113 -10.51 -3.23 -6.70
C ILE A 113 -10.37 -2.49 -8.03
N HIS A 114 -9.24 -2.68 -8.69
CA HIS A 114 -8.98 -2.08 -10.00
C HIS A 114 -9.80 -2.74 -11.11
N SER A 115 -9.82 -4.07 -11.11
CA SER A 115 -10.44 -4.88 -12.15
C SER A 115 -10.83 -6.23 -11.61
N VAL A 116 -11.79 -6.86 -12.28
CA VAL A 116 -12.22 -8.23 -11.99
C VAL A 116 -12.25 -9.01 -13.28
N VAL A 117 -11.63 -10.19 -13.24
CA VAL A 117 -11.59 -11.12 -14.36
C VAL A 117 -12.38 -12.37 -14.00
N LEU A 118 -13.39 -12.69 -14.80
CA LEU A 118 -14.17 -13.92 -14.74
C LEU A 118 -13.70 -14.88 -15.82
N TYR A 119 -13.36 -16.10 -15.43
CA TYR A 119 -12.96 -17.16 -16.34
C TYR A 119 -14.02 -18.27 -16.35
N ASN A 120 -14.48 -18.65 -17.54
CA ASN A 120 -15.38 -19.78 -17.74
C ASN A 120 -14.59 -20.95 -18.36
N VAL A 121 -14.51 -22.06 -17.61
CA VAL A 121 -13.76 -23.25 -18.00
C VAL A 121 -14.40 -24.04 -19.16
N HIS A 122 -15.72 -23.95 -19.33
CA HIS A 122 -16.45 -24.68 -20.37
C HIS A 122 -16.26 -24.03 -21.75
N THR A 123 -16.13 -22.70 -21.78
CA THR A 123 -15.97 -21.93 -23.02
C THR A 123 -14.54 -21.50 -23.29
N ASP A 124 -13.60 -21.74 -22.35
CA ASP A 124 -12.20 -21.29 -22.38
C ASP A 124 -12.07 -19.77 -22.64
N ARG A 125 -12.94 -19.00 -21.99
CA ARG A 125 -13.00 -17.54 -22.16
C ARG A 125 -12.87 -16.81 -20.84
N ALA A 126 -11.96 -15.83 -20.83
CA ALA A 126 -11.80 -14.85 -19.77
C ALA A 126 -12.47 -13.53 -20.16
N TYR A 127 -13.09 -12.89 -19.18
CA TYR A 127 -13.86 -11.67 -19.32
C TYR A 127 -13.46 -10.70 -18.22
N SER A 128 -13.12 -9.46 -18.56
CA SER A 128 -12.63 -8.47 -17.59
C SER A 128 -13.53 -7.25 -17.55
N THR A 129 -13.64 -6.63 -16.37
CA THR A 129 -14.23 -5.30 -16.23
C THR A 129 -13.33 -4.19 -16.78
N SER A 130 -12.02 -4.45 -16.88
CA SER A 130 -11.07 -3.57 -17.59
C SER A 130 -11.03 -3.96 -19.07
N PRO A 131 -11.14 -2.98 -19.99
CA PRO A 131 -11.15 -3.23 -21.44
C PRO A 131 -9.85 -3.84 -21.98
N VAL A 132 -8.73 -3.72 -21.27
CA VAL A 132 -7.39 -4.16 -21.73
C VAL A 132 -6.96 -5.48 -21.08
N GLU A 133 -7.35 -5.74 -19.83
CA GLU A 133 -6.71 -6.77 -18.99
C GLU A 133 -7.15 -8.21 -19.25
N GLY A 134 -8.37 -8.44 -19.75
CA GLY A 134 -8.95 -9.79 -19.82
C GLY A 134 -8.31 -10.77 -20.81
N LYS A 135 -7.56 -10.26 -21.81
CA LYS A 135 -6.96 -11.09 -22.88
C LYS A 135 -5.44 -11.03 -22.96
N GLN A 136 -4.81 -10.02 -22.37
CA GLN A 136 -3.38 -9.72 -22.57
C GLN A 136 -2.49 -10.10 -21.39
N ASP A 137 -3.07 -10.51 -20.26
CA ASP A 137 -2.29 -10.92 -19.10
C ASP A 137 -1.80 -12.37 -19.25
N GLU A 138 -0.53 -12.52 -19.63
CA GLU A 138 0.13 -13.81 -19.81
C GLU A 138 0.19 -14.62 -18.50
N GLN A 139 0.31 -13.96 -17.34
CA GLN A 139 0.33 -14.63 -16.04
C GLN A 139 -1.05 -15.20 -15.68
N LEU A 140 -2.14 -14.46 -15.95
CA LEU A 140 -3.49 -14.97 -15.76
C LEU A 140 -3.80 -16.13 -16.71
N ASN A 141 -3.43 -16.00 -17.99
CA ASN A 141 -3.60 -17.06 -18.97
C ASN A 141 -2.86 -18.34 -18.56
N ASP A 142 -1.66 -18.20 -18.00
CA ASP A 142 -0.90 -19.32 -17.44
C ASP A 142 -1.62 -19.96 -16.25
N ILE A 143 -2.20 -19.18 -15.35
CA ILE A 143 -2.99 -19.68 -14.21
C ILE A 143 -4.21 -20.46 -14.71
N PHE A 144 -4.95 -19.91 -15.67
CA PHE A 144 -6.14 -20.54 -16.23
C PHE A 144 -5.81 -21.84 -16.99
N LYS A 145 -4.76 -21.82 -17.83
CA LYS A 145 -4.40 -22.94 -18.73
C LYS A 145 -3.61 -24.04 -18.04
N LYS A 146 -2.64 -23.71 -17.19
CA LYS A 146 -1.79 -24.72 -16.53
C LYS A 146 -2.50 -25.44 -15.38
N ARG A 147 -3.74 -25.04 -15.05
CA ARG A 147 -4.52 -25.55 -13.90
C ARG A 147 -3.64 -25.71 -12.67
N LYS A 148 -2.77 -24.72 -12.45
CA LYS A 148 -1.86 -24.76 -11.30
C LYS A 148 -2.75 -24.80 -10.06
N ASN A 149 -2.40 -25.62 -9.08
CA ASN A 149 -3.15 -25.70 -7.83
C ASN A 149 -2.98 -24.37 -7.09
N VAL A 150 -3.85 -23.42 -7.41
CA VAL A 150 -3.88 -22.10 -6.81
C VAL A 150 -4.67 -22.22 -5.51
N ASP A 151 -4.08 -21.74 -4.43
CA ASP A 151 -4.77 -21.67 -3.15
C ASP A 151 -6.02 -20.79 -3.30
N ILE A 152 -7.18 -21.38 -3.04
CA ILE A 152 -8.48 -20.70 -3.15
C ILE A 152 -8.53 -19.54 -2.15
N LEU A 153 -8.98 -18.37 -2.62
CA LEU A 153 -9.16 -17.15 -1.83
C LEU A 153 -7.89 -16.66 -1.13
N LYS A 154 -6.72 -16.96 -1.70
CA LYS A 154 -5.45 -16.36 -1.28
C LYS A 154 -4.97 -15.34 -2.29
N PRO A 155 -4.33 -14.25 -1.83
CA PRO A 155 -3.71 -13.29 -2.74
C PRO A 155 -2.59 -13.98 -3.52
N ILE A 156 -2.62 -13.79 -4.84
CA ILE A 156 -1.55 -14.24 -5.72
C ILE A 156 -0.72 -12.99 -6.05
N PRO A 157 0.50 -12.86 -5.54
CA PRO A 157 1.36 -11.76 -5.93
C PRO A 157 1.68 -11.90 -7.42
N ARG A 158 1.42 -10.82 -8.16
CA ARG A 158 1.71 -10.73 -9.60
C ARG A 158 2.73 -9.65 -9.85
N ILE A 159 3.58 -9.88 -10.82
CA ILE A 159 4.52 -8.86 -11.28
C ILE A 159 3.77 -8.02 -12.32
N ILE A 160 3.46 -6.78 -11.94
CA ILE A 160 2.81 -5.80 -12.81
C ILE A 160 3.85 -5.31 -13.82
N ASN A 161 3.74 -5.75 -15.08
CA ASN A 161 4.53 -5.16 -16.16
C ASN A 161 3.78 -3.92 -16.67
N ASN A 162 4.47 -2.78 -16.75
CA ASN A 162 3.88 -1.44 -16.93
C ASN A 162 3.00 -1.30 -18.18
N ASP A 163 3.20 -2.15 -19.18
CA ASP A 163 2.59 -2.05 -20.50
C ASP A 163 1.07 -2.27 -20.49
N VAL A 164 0.57 -3.02 -19.50
CA VAL A 164 -0.85 -3.39 -19.37
C VAL A 164 -1.67 -2.29 -18.67
N TYR A 165 -1.05 -1.53 -17.74
CA TYR A 165 -1.76 -0.59 -16.86
C TYR A 165 -1.64 0.89 -17.26
N ILE A 166 -0.67 1.24 -18.13
CA ILE A 166 -0.53 2.62 -18.63
C ILE A 166 -1.64 2.96 -19.64
N ARG A 167 -2.16 1.97 -20.37
CA ARG A 167 -3.16 2.21 -21.43
C ARG A 167 -4.54 2.61 -20.90
N ASP A 168 -4.93 2.15 -19.71
CA ASP A 168 -6.23 2.49 -19.09
C ASP A 168 -6.31 3.92 -18.53
N ARG A 169 -5.19 4.64 -18.42
CA ARG A 169 -5.18 6.06 -18.01
C ARG A 169 -5.23 7.07 -19.16
N ALA A 170 -5.12 6.60 -20.41
CA ALA A 170 -5.01 7.44 -21.59
C ALA A 170 -6.31 7.53 -22.43
N SER A 171 -7.39 6.90 -21.97
CA SER A 171 -8.73 6.92 -22.59
C SER A 171 -9.76 7.49 -21.62
#